data_AF-A0A0D2L8X7-F1
#
_entry.id   AF-A0A0D2L8X7-F1
#
_cell.length_a   1.000
_cell.length_b   1.000
_cell.length_c   1.000
_cell.angle_alpha   90.00
_cell.angle_beta   90.00
_cell.angle_gamma   90.00
#
_symmetry.space_group_name_H-M   'P 1'
#
loop_
_entity.id
_entity.type
_entity.pdbx_description
1 polymer ?
#
loop_
_entity_poly.entity_id
_entity_poly.type
_entity_poly.pdbx_seq_one_letter_code
_entity_poly.pdbx_strand_id
1 'polypeptide(L)'
;MDINKPGNIGFAYSAAIVLLEVEDTLREPPKAEVSMKKSVQLGLGTTFFFYLLISVLGYLALGNAVPDNVLLGFRNSPDWVNMVANIMVLIHMVSAYQVYAQPVFQSIEDVLLACFPSWQFTSSRQTEFLLRLGYRSLYVVLTTFVACLLPFFGAFTGLVGAVTFFPTAVAYPILMYMRVKPTTPARRALMWAVFCLMGGVALVATVGSIESIVESAKTFTLFEKP
;
A
#
# COMPACT_ATOMS: atom_id res chain seq x y z
N MET A 1 -2.14 18.74 15.62
CA MET A 1 -2.14 18.88 14.16
C MET A 1 -1.52 17.61 13.63
N ASP A 2 -2.32 16.71 13.05
CA ASP A 2 -1.86 15.35 12.74
C ASP A 2 -0.96 15.38 11.50
N ILE A 3 0.35 15.45 11.74
CA ILE A 3 1.39 15.54 10.72
C ILE A 3 1.62 14.21 9.98
N ASN A 4 0.92 13.13 10.36
CA ASN A 4 0.90 11.84 9.68
C ASN A 4 0.02 11.81 8.41
N LYS A 5 -0.92 12.76 8.25
CA LYS A 5 -1.88 12.81 7.13
C LYS A 5 -1.26 12.72 5.72
N PRO A 6 -0.11 13.37 5.42
CA PRO A 6 0.56 13.20 4.13
C PRO A 6 0.98 11.75 3.87
N GLY A 7 1.31 10.99 4.92
CA GLY A 7 1.58 9.56 4.83
C GLY A 7 0.35 8.76 4.40
N ASN A 8 -0.84 9.05 4.97
CA ASN A 8 -2.10 8.41 4.57
C ASN A 8 -2.42 8.69 3.09
N ILE A 9 -2.15 9.91 2.63
CA ILE A 9 -2.31 10.27 1.21
C ILE A 9 -1.31 9.49 0.36
N GLY A 10 -0.03 9.41 0.76
CA GLY A 10 0.98 8.62 0.06
C GLY A 10 0.60 7.15 -0.05
N PHE A 11 0.06 6.57 1.01
CA PHE A 11 -0.47 5.20 1.01
C PHE A 11 -1.61 5.04 -0.01
N ALA A 12 -2.57 5.97 0.00
CA ALA A 12 -3.75 5.92 -0.86
C ALA A 12 -3.43 5.96 -2.36
N TYR A 13 -2.29 6.54 -2.75
CA TYR A 13 -1.81 6.64 -4.14
C TYR A 13 -0.63 5.70 -4.47
N SER A 14 -0.40 4.66 -3.67
CA SER A 14 0.75 3.74 -3.82
C SER A 14 0.55 2.67 -4.91
N ALA A 15 0.29 3.10 -6.14
CA ALA A 15 0.13 2.20 -7.30
C ALA A 15 1.48 1.76 -7.91
N ALA A 16 2.58 2.46 -7.58
CA ALA A 16 3.90 2.20 -8.16
C ALA A 16 4.46 0.81 -7.84
N ILE A 17 4.00 0.18 -6.74
CA ILE A 17 4.48 -1.12 -6.26
C ILE A 17 4.11 -2.27 -7.22
N VAL A 18 3.00 -2.14 -7.95
CA VAL A 18 2.49 -3.18 -8.87
C VAL A 18 2.56 -2.78 -10.33
N LEU A 19 3.04 -1.55 -10.59
CA LEU A 19 2.99 -0.95 -11.92
C LEU A 19 3.91 -1.68 -12.91
N LEU A 20 5.08 -2.13 -12.43
CA LEU A 20 6.07 -2.81 -13.26
C LEU A 20 5.60 -4.22 -13.67
N GLU A 21 4.98 -4.96 -12.75
CA GLU A 21 4.41 -6.27 -13.03
C GLU A 21 3.26 -6.17 -14.02
N VAL A 22 2.40 -5.15 -13.89
CA VAL A 22 1.33 -4.91 -14.88
C VAL A 22 1.93 -4.56 -16.24
N GLU A 23 2.93 -3.68 -16.30
CA GLU A 23 3.57 -3.27 -17.55
C GLU A 23 4.26 -4.44 -18.27
N ASP A 24 4.95 -5.33 -17.53
CA ASP A 24 5.63 -6.51 -18.08
C ASP A 24 4.67 -7.53 -18.72
N THR A 25 3.40 -7.55 -18.26
CA THR A 25 2.37 -8.44 -18.82
C THR A 25 1.64 -7.88 -20.03
N LEU A 26 1.87 -6.61 -20.40
CA LEU A 26 1.17 -5.98 -21.52
C LEU A 26 1.62 -6.58 -22.86
N ARG A 27 0.66 -7.09 -23.63
CA ARG A 27 0.90 -7.61 -24.97
C ARG A 27 1.05 -6.45 -25.97
N GLU A 28 2.13 -6.48 -26.73
CA GLU A 28 2.32 -5.58 -27.88
C GLU A 28 1.77 -6.24 -29.17
N PRO A 29 1.21 -5.47 -30.14
CA PRO A 29 1.02 -4.01 -30.18
C PRO A 29 -0.32 -3.52 -29.56
N PRO A 30 -0.43 -2.22 -29.16
CA PRO A 30 0.56 -1.14 -29.26
C PRO A 30 1.66 -1.25 -28.20
N LYS A 31 2.69 -0.40 -28.29
CA LYS A 31 3.80 -0.37 -27.30
C LYS A 31 3.26 -0.26 -25.88
N ALA A 32 3.86 -1.02 -24.96
CA ALA A 32 3.44 -1.06 -23.55
C ALA A 32 3.32 0.35 -22.94
N GLU A 33 4.28 1.24 -23.22
CA GLU A 33 4.28 2.65 -22.75
C GLU A 33 2.97 3.39 -23.08
N VAL A 34 2.42 3.22 -24.28
CA VAL A 34 1.22 3.95 -24.72
C VAL A 34 -0.02 3.45 -23.99
N SER A 35 -0.17 2.12 -23.92
CA SER A 35 -1.25 1.47 -23.17
C SER A 35 -1.16 1.79 -21.68
N MET A 36 0.04 1.75 -21.12
CA MET A 36 0.27 1.98 -19.70
C MET A 36 0.01 3.45 -19.33
N LYS A 37 0.47 4.40 -20.14
CA LYS A 37 0.21 5.82 -19.89
C LYS A 37 -1.29 6.14 -19.84
N LYS A 38 -2.07 5.60 -20.79
CA LYS A 38 -3.52 5.78 -20.81
C LYS A 38 -4.17 5.13 -19.58
N SER A 39 -3.74 3.93 -19.22
CA SER A 39 -4.27 3.18 -18.09
C SER A 39 -3.98 3.86 -16.76
N VAL A 40 -2.75 4.35 -16.57
CA VAL A 40 -2.33 5.10 -15.37
C VAL A 40 -3.10 6.41 -15.25
N GLN A 41 -3.26 7.16 -16.34
CA GLN A 41 -4.04 8.41 -16.32
C GLN A 41 -5.50 8.17 -15.94
N LEU A 42 -6.13 7.15 -16.53
CA LEU A 42 -7.50 6.80 -16.22
C LEU A 42 -7.61 6.30 -14.76
N GLY A 43 -6.74 5.41 -14.34
CA GLY A 43 -6.73 4.83 -12.99
C GLY A 43 -6.54 5.89 -11.90
N LEU A 44 -5.53 6.75 -12.04
CA LEU A 44 -5.28 7.84 -11.09
C LEU A 44 -6.40 8.88 -11.10
N GLY A 45 -6.93 9.23 -12.29
CA GLY A 45 -8.05 10.17 -12.41
C GLY A 45 -9.32 9.67 -11.73
N THR A 46 -9.68 8.40 -11.97
CA THR A 46 -10.81 7.75 -11.31
C THR A 46 -10.61 7.65 -9.80
N THR A 47 -9.41 7.26 -9.35
CA THR A 47 -9.07 7.19 -7.92
C THR A 47 -9.20 8.54 -7.25
N PHE A 48 -8.63 9.59 -7.85
CA PHE A 48 -8.72 10.96 -7.35
C PHE A 48 -10.17 11.42 -7.20
N PHE A 49 -10.99 11.18 -8.23
CA PHE A 49 -12.40 11.54 -8.19
C PHE A 49 -13.14 10.85 -7.05
N PHE A 50 -12.99 9.53 -6.89
CA PHE A 50 -13.66 8.79 -5.81
C PHE A 50 -13.16 9.17 -4.43
N TYR A 51 -11.85 9.35 -4.23
CA TYR A 51 -11.32 9.80 -2.96
C TYR A 51 -11.81 11.19 -2.59
N LEU A 52 -11.84 12.12 -3.54
CA LEU A 52 -12.38 13.46 -3.29
C LEU A 52 -13.87 13.39 -2.95
N LEU A 53 -14.66 12.64 -3.72
CA LEU A 53 -16.09 12.47 -3.50
C LEU A 53 -16.39 11.90 -2.10
N ILE A 54 -15.74 10.79 -1.74
CA ILE A 54 -15.93 10.15 -0.43
C ILE A 54 -15.45 11.05 0.71
N SER A 55 -14.33 11.76 0.53
CA SER A 55 -13.81 12.69 1.54
C SER A 55 -14.76 13.85 1.81
N VAL A 56 -15.32 14.45 0.75
CA VAL A 56 -16.29 15.55 0.87
C VAL A 56 -17.58 15.05 1.51
N LEU A 57 -18.15 13.94 1.03
CA LEU A 57 -19.38 13.38 1.58
C LEU A 57 -19.22 12.91 3.03
N GLY A 58 -18.09 12.29 3.36
CA GLY A 58 -17.77 11.87 4.72
C GLY A 58 -17.66 13.05 5.67
N TYR A 59 -16.99 14.12 5.26
CA TYR A 59 -16.90 15.35 6.06
C TYR A 59 -18.26 16.05 6.19
N LEU A 60 -19.10 16.07 5.14
CA LEU A 60 -20.45 16.62 5.25
C LEU A 60 -21.35 15.82 6.20
N ALA A 61 -21.17 14.50 6.28
CA ALA A 61 -21.96 13.63 7.15
C ALA A 61 -21.51 13.64 8.62
N LEU A 62 -20.20 13.66 8.88
CA LEU A 62 -19.61 13.45 10.21
C LEU A 62 -18.84 14.67 10.75
N GLY A 63 -18.64 15.71 9.93
CA GLY A 63 -17.90 16.92 10.30
C GLY A 63 -16.47 16.63 10.75
N ASN A 64 -16.04 17.27 11.84
CA ASN A 64 -14.72 17.06 12.43
C ASN A 64 -14.57 15.72 13.17
N ALA A 65 -15.64 14.93 13.30
CA ALA A 65 -15.65 13.66 14.01
C ALA A 65 -15.45 12.45 13.08
N VAL A 66 -15.02 12.65 11.83
CA VAL A 66 -14.71 11.54 10.90
C VAL A 66 -13.61 10.67 11.49
N PRO A 67 -13.87 9.38 11.77
CA PRO A 67 -12.85 8.45 12.23
C PRO A 67 -11.96 7.98 11.06
N ASP A 68 -10.76 7.48 11.38
CA ASP A 68 -9.81 6.94 10.40
C ASP A 68 -10.43 5.86 9.49
N ASN A 69 -11.22 4.95 10.09
CA ASN A 69 -12.10 4.06 9.35
C ASN A 69 -13.50 4.66 9.33
N VAL A 70 -13.88 5.25 8.20
CA VAL A 70 -15.16 5.96 8.03
C VAL A 70 -16.38 5.11 8.39
N LEU A 71 -16.34 3.79 8.22
CA LEU A 71 -17.45 2.90 8.56
C LEU A 71 -17.74 2.88 10.07
N LEU A 72 -16.74 3.17 10.91
CA LEU A 72 -16.92 3.29 12.35
C LEU A 72 -17.70 4.55 12.76
N GLY A 73 -17.83 5.53 11.85
CA GLY A 73 -18.59 6.77 12.09
C GLY A 73 -20.10 6.60 11.90
N PHE A 74 -20.52 5.55 11.19
CA PHE A 74 -21.92 5.32 10.82
C PHE A 74 -22.64 4.31 11.75
N ARG A 75 -22.33 4.33 13.05
CA ARG A 75 -22.93 3.40 14.04
C ARG A 75 -24.44 3.53 14.19
N ASN A 76 -24.99 4.71 13.89
CA ASN A 76 -26.42 4.99 13.99
C ASN A 76 -27.19 4.70 12.68
N SER A 77 -26.49 4.23 11.63
CA SER A 77 -27.11 3.82 10.37
C SER A 77 -27.77 2.44 10.49
N PRO A 78 -28.72 2.08 9.62
CA PRO A 78 -29.34 0.76 9.63
C PRO A 78 -28.29 -0.36 9.51
N ASP A 79 -28.41 -1.39 10.35
CA ASP A 79 -27.41 -2.46 10.46
C ASP A 79 -27.11 -3.16 9.12
N TRP A 80 -28.12 -3.32 8.26
CA TRP A 80 -27.97 -3.93 6.96
C TRP A 80 -27.02 -3.15 6.04
N VAL A 81 -27.00 -1.81 6.12
CA VAL A 81 -26.11 -0.95 5.32
C VAL A 81 -24.67 -1.18 5.76
N ASN A 82 -24.44 -1.16 7.08
CA ASN A 82 -23.13 -1.40 7.66
C ASN A 82 -22.63 -2.82 7.35
N MET A 83 -23.51 -3.82 7.39
CA MET A 83 -23.17 -5.20 7.03
C MET A 83 -22.75 -5.30 5.55
N VAL A 84 -23.54 -4.75 4.63
CA VAL A 84 -23.21 -4.75 3.20
C VAL A 84 -21.89 -4.03 2.93
N ALA A 85 -21.67 -2.85 3.54
CA ALA A 85 -20.42 -2.11 3.40
C ALA A 85 -19.21 -2.93 3.86
N ASN A 86 -19.29 -3.58 5.02
CA ASN A 86 -18.22 -4.44 5.54
C ASN A 86 -17.97 -5.67 4.65
N ILE A 87 -19.01 -6.29 4.08
CA ILE A 87 -18.86 -7.39 3.12
C ILE A 87 -18.13 -6.92 1.85
N MET A 88 -18.48 -5.73 1.33
CA MET A 88 -17.79 -5.19 0.16
C MET A 88 -16.32 -4.89 0.43
N VAL A 89 -16.00 -4.33 1.60
CA VAL A 89 -14.62 -4.14 2.05
C VAL A 89 -13.89 -5.48 2.14
N LEU A 90 -14.52 -6.52 2.71
CA LEU A 90 -13.95 -7.86 2.80
C LEU A 90 -13.60 -8.42 1.41
N ILE A 91 -14.54 -8.37 0.47
CA ILE A 91 -14.33 -8.86 -0.90
C ILE A 91 -13.16 -8.13 -1.57
N HIS A 92 -13.12 -6.81 -1.43
CA HIS A 92 -12.03 -5.98 -1.95
C HIS A 92 -10.68 -6.34 -1.31
N MET A 93 -10.62 -6.47 0.01
CA MET A 93 -9.40 -6.80 0.75
C MET A 93 -8.85 -8.19 0.40
N VAL A 94 -9.72 -9.20 0.28
CA VAL A 94 -9.30 -10.55 -0.14
C VAL A 94 -8.69 -10.51 -1.53
N SER A 95 -9.31 -9.79 -2.46
CA SER A 95 -8.81 -9.65 -3.83
C SER A 95 -7.46 -8.91 -3.88
N ALA A 96 -7.33 -7.81 -3.12
CA ALA A 96 -6.08 -7.05 -3.02
C ALA A 96 -4.95 -7.89 -2.41
N TYR A 97 -5.24 -8.64 -1.34
CA TYR A 97 -4.27 -9.52 -0.69
C TYR A 97 -3.65 -10.51 -1.68
N GLN A 98 -4.46 -11.10 -2.57
CA GLN A 98 -3.95 -12.04 -3.56
C GLN A 98 -2.98 -11.41 -4.56
N VAL A 99 -3.12 -10.11 -4.87
CA VAL A 99 -2.20 -9.40 -5.77
C VAL A 99 -0.92 -9.02 -5.03
N TYR A 100 -1.03 -8.42 -3.84
CA TYR A 100 0.11 -7.93 -3.08
C TYR A 100 0.97 -9.03 -2.44
N ALA A 101 0.40 -10.22 -2.19
CA ALA A 101 1.16 -11.32 -1.61
C ALA A 101 2.06 -12.05 -2.63
N GLN A 102 1.77 -11.97 -3.94
CA GLN A 102 2.54 -12.73 -4.96
C GLN A 102 4.02 -12.33 -5.01
N PRO A 103 4.40 -11.03 -5.06
CA PRO A 103 5.81 -10.65 -5.08
C PRO A 103 6.56 -11.10 -3.82
N VAL A 104 5.87 -11.14 -2.67
CA VAL A 104 6.44 -11.63 -1.41
C VAL A 104 6.68 -13.13 -1.49
N PHE A 105 5.71 -13.90 -1.98
CA PHE A 105 5.87 -15.34 -2.17
C PHE A 105 6.98 -15.69 -3.15
N GLN A 106 7.09 -14.94 -4.25
CA GLN A 106 8.18 -15.08 -5.20
C GLN A 106 9.54 -14.77 -4.54
N SER A 107 9.64 -13.69 -3.78
CA SER A 107 10.88 -13.34 -3.07
C SER A 107 11.29 -14.39 -2.05
N ILE A 108 10.34 -14.97 -1.31
CA ILE A 108 10.61 -16.08 -0.37
C ILE A 108 11.10 -17.31 -1.14
N GLU A 109 10.48 -17.63 -2.27
CA GLU A 109 10.87 -18.76 -3.12
C GLU A 109 12.29 -18.57 -3.69
N ASP A 110 12.61 -17.37 -4.18
CA ASP A 110 13.95 -17.03 -4.68
C ASP A 110 15.03 -17.19 -3.60
N VAL A 111 14.77 -16.72 -2.37
CA VAL A 111 15.67 -16.88 -1.24
C VAL A 111 15.84 -18.35 -0.85
N LEU A 112 14.74 -19.12 -0.81
CA LEU A 112 14.78 -20.55 -0.50
C LEU A 112 15.60 -21.32 -1.54
N LEU A 113 15.44 -21.01 -2.83
CA LEU A 113 16.23 -21.63 -3.91
C LEU A 113 17.69 -21.23 -3.87
N ALA A 114 18.01 -19.99 -3.45
CA ALA A 114 19.39 -19.56 -3.25
C ALA A 114 20.05 -20.27 -2.06
N CYS A 115 19.34 -20.45 -0.94
CA CYS A 115 19.84 -21.15 0.23
C CYS A 115 19.91 -22.68 0.06
N PHE A 116 18.97 -23.24 -0.69
CA PHE A 116 18.86 -24.68 -0.93
C PHE A 116 18.75 -24.97 -2.45
N PRO A 117 19.86 -24.85 -3.21
CA PRO A 117 19.84 -25.09 -4.65
C PRO A 117 19.39 -26.51 -5.02
N SER A 118 19.61 -27.48 -4.13
CA SER A 118 19.14 -28.87 -4.26
C SER A 118 17.62 -29.01 -4.33
N TRP A 119 16.86 -27.97 -3.97
CA TRP A 119 15.40 -27.96 -4.08
C TRP A 119 14.90 -27.46 -5.45
N GLN A 120 15.81 -27.03 -6.35
CA GLN A 120 15.44 -26.68 -7.73
C GLN A 120 14.97 -27.92 -8.50
N PHE A 121 13.69 -27.90 -8.90
CA PHE A 121 13.12 -28.60 -10.07
C PHE A 121 13.31 -30.12 -10.23
N THR A 122 13.75 -30.83 -9.18
CA THR A 122 13.76 -32.32 -9.13
C THR A 122 12.89 -32.88 -7.99
N SER A 123 12.39 -32.01 -7.10
CA SER A 123 11.48 -32.40 -6.03
C SER A 123 10.14 -32.86 -6.59
N SER A 124 9.59 -33.94 -6.04
CA SER A 124 8.26 -34.42 -6.41
C SER A 124 7.23 -33.27 -6.32
N ARG A 125 6.23 -33.27 -7.22
CA ARG A 125 5.14 -32.28 -7.22
C ARG A 125 4.46 -32.13 -5.84
N GLN A 126 4.49 -33.19 -5.04
CA GLN A 126 3.97 -33.18 -3.67
C GLN A 126 4.86 -32.37 -2.72
N THR A 127 6.19 -32.51 -2.82
CA THR A 127 7.15 -31.75 -2.00
C THR A 127 7.03 -30.25 -2.28
N GLU A 128 6.96 -29.87 -3.56
CA GLU A 128 6.78 -28.46 -3.95
C GLU A 128 5.46 -27.89 -3.39
N PHE A 129 4.36 -28.64 -3.50
CA PHE A 129 3.07 -28.23 -2.96
C PHE A 129 3.12 -28.06 -1.44
N LEU A 130 3.73 -28.99 -0.71
CA LEU A 130 3.84 -28.93 0.75
C LEU A 130 4.71 -27.77 1.22
N LEU A 131 5.83 -27.49 0.53
CA LEU A 131 6.69 -26.35 0.83
C LEU A 131 5.95 -25.03 0.58
N ARG A 132 5.26 -24.91 -0.56
CA ARG A 132 4.44 -23.74 -0.90
C ARG A 132 3.31 -23.53 0.10
N LEU A 133 2.63 -24.60 0.50
CA LEU A 133 1.60 -24.54 1.52
C LEU A 133 2.19 -24.06 2.86
N GLY A 134 3.32 -24.63 3.28
CA GLY A 134 4.00 -24.29 4.52
C GLY A 134 4.36 -22.81 4.65
N TYR A 135 5.14 -22.26 3.71
CA TYR A 135 5.57 -20.86 3.80
C TYR A 135 4.41 -19.88 3.61
N ARG A 136 3.41 -20.19 2.76
CA ARG A 136 2.24 -19.32 2.56
C ARG A 136 1.35 -19.30 3.78
N SER A 137 1.08 -20.46 4.40
CA SER A 137 0.32 -20.53 5.64
C SER A 137 1.05 -19.82 6.78
N LEU A 138 2.37 -19.98 6.90
CA LEU A 138 3.16 -19.26 7.90
C LEU A 138 3.07 -17.74 7.68
N TYR A 139 3.19 -17.27 6.44
CA TYR A 139 3.03 -15.85 6.10
C TYR A 139 1.65 -15.32 6.51
N VAL A 140 0.57 -16.04 6.19
CA VAL A 140 -0.80 -15.67 6.60
C VAL A 140 -0.88 -15.57 8.12
N VAL A 141 -0.45 -16.61 8.86
CA VAL A 141 -0.51 -16.63 10.32
C VAL A 141 0.26 -15.45 10.94
N LEU A 142 1.47 -15.18 10.46
CA LEU A 142 2.29 -14.07 10.97
C LEU A 142 1.65 -12.71 10.68
N THR A 143 1.17 -12.49 9.46
CA THR A 143 0.52 -11.22 9.09
C THR A 143 -0.79 -11.01 9.84
N THR A 144 -1.60 -12.06 10.04
CA THR A 144 -2.80 -12.00 10.88
C THR A 144 -2.46 -11.71 12.33
N PHE A 145 -1.43 -12.36 12.88
CA PHE A 145 -0.98 -12.11 14.25
C PHE A 145 -0.55 -10.64 14.42
N VAL A 146 0.26 -10.11 13.50
CA VAL A 146 0.66 -8.69 13.51
C VAL A 146 -0.55 -7.77 13.36
N ALA A 147 -1.51 -8.11 12.50
CA ALA A 147 -2.73 -7.31 12.34
C ALA A 147 -3.57 -7.26 13.63
N CYS A 148 -3.65 -8.36 14.39
CA CYS A 148 -4.33 -8.38 15.69
C CYS A 148 -3.63 -7.50 16.75
N LEU A 149 -2.33 -7.23 16.61
CA LEU A 149 -1.56 -6.39 17.54
C LEU A 149 -1.63 -4.90 17.20
N LEU A 150 -2.10 -4.52 16.01
CA LEU A 150 -2.05 -3.16 15.49
C LEU A 150 -3.46 -2.62 15.19
N PRO A 151 -4.21 -2.15 16.21
CA PRO A 151 -5.57 -1.62 16.00
C PRO A 151 -5.59 -0.19 15.39
N PHE A 152 -4.43 0.46 15.22
CA PHE A 152 -4.32 1.86 14.81
C PHE A 152 -4.21 2.02 13.29
N PHE A 153 -5.32 1.83 12.59
CA PHE A 153 -5.35 1.81 11.12
C PHE A 153 -4.76 3.08 10.48
N GLY A 154 -5.16 4.27 10.91
CA GLY A 154 -4.68 5.53 10.31
C GLY A 154 -3.19 5.76 10.55
N ALA A 155 -2.70 5.55 11.77
CA ALA A 155 -1.29 5.72 12.09
C ALA A 155 -0.40 4.69 11.37
N PHE A 156 -0.85 3.44 11.25
CA PHE A 156 -0.14 2.39 10.52
C PHE A 156 -0.08 2.66 9.02
N THR A 157 -1.22 2.98 8.39
CA THR A 157 -1.27 3.32 6.96
C THR A 157 -0.45 4.57 6.64
N GLY A 158 -0.45 5.55 7.54
CA GLY A 158 0.41 6.74 7.46
C GLY A 158 1.89 6.42 7.46
N LEU A 159 2.32 5.52 8.35
CA LEU A 159 3.70 5.06 8.41
C LEU A 159 4.10 4.33 7.14
N VAL A 160 3.30 3.35 6.72
CA VAL A 160 3.56 2.56 5.51
C VAL A 160 3.61 3.46 4.28
N GLY A 161 2.67 4.39 4.15
CA GLY A 161 2.65 5.36 3.04
C GLY A 161 3.87 6.27 3.05
N ALA A 162 4.23 6.84 4.19
CA ALA A 162 5.39 7.72 4.30
C ALA A 162 6.70 7.02 3.91
N VAL A 163 6.90 5.79 4.38
CA VAL A 163 8.12 5.01 4.14
C VAL A 163 8.18 4.46 2.71
N THR A 164 7.06 4.02 2.15
CA THR A 164 7.05 3.35 0.84
C THR A 164 6.87 4.31 -0.33
N PHE A 165 6.06 5.36 -0.19
CA PHE A 165 5.73 6.28 -1.29
C PHE A 165 6.96 7.02 -1.81
N PHE A 166 7.78 7.59 -0.92
CA PHE A 166 8.96 8.34 -1.35
C PHE A 166 9.95 7.51 -2.18
N PRO A 167 10.44 6.35 -1.74
CA PRO A 167 11.38 5.57 -2.53
C PRO A 167 10.77 5.07 -3.85
N THR A 168 9.52 4.60 -3.83
CA THR A 168 8.91 3.92 -4.98
C THR A 168 8.33 4.89 -6.02
N ALA A 169 7.62 5.93 -5.59
CA ALA A 169 6.90 6.84 -6.49
C ALA A 169 7.70 8.10 -6.85
N VAL A 170 8.72 8.47 -6.05
CA VAL A 170 9.48 9.71 -6.24
C VAL A 170 10.96 9.45 -6.50
N ALA A 171 11.67 8.88 -5.53
CA ALA A 171 13.12 8.77 -5.58
C ALA A 171 13.58 7.87 -6.73
N TYR A 172 13.05 6.65 -6.82
CA TYR A 172 13.46 5.69 -7.84
C TYR A 172 13.16 6.18 -9.27
N PRO A 173 11.95 6.65 -9.61
CA PRO A 173 11.67 7.17 -10.96
C PRO A 173 12.53 8.38 -11.33
N ILE A 174 12.77 9.31 -10.40
CA ILE A 174 13.61 10.50 -10.66
C ILE A 174 15.06 10.09 -10.94
N LEU A 175 15.64 9.24 -10.09
CA LEU A 175 17.01 8.78 -10.24
C LEU A 175 17.18 7.97 -11.53
N MET A 176 16.24 7.09 -11.84
CA MET A 176 16.21 6.32 -13.09
C MET A 176 16.13 7.26 -14.32
N TYR A 177 15.22 8.24 -14.30
CA TYR A 177 15.06 9.17 -15.40
C TYR A 177 16.34 9.96 -15.70
N MET A 178 17.01 10.44 -14.66
CA MET A 178 18.28 11.19 -14.77
C MET A 178 19.44 10.33 -15.28
N ARG A 179 19.39 9.00 -15.09
CA ARG A 179 20.41 8.06 -15.60
C ARG A 179 20.17 7.68 -17.05
N VAL A 180 18.92 7.57 -17.49
CA VAL A 180 18.56 7.07 -18.82
C VAL A 180 18.43 8.20 -19.85
N LYS A 181 17.97 9.38 -19.45
CA LYS A 181 17.69 10.49 -20.36
C LYS A 181 18.59 11.70 -20.09
N PRO A 182 19.12 12.37 -21.12
CA PRO A 182 19.81 13.64 -20.93
C PRO A 182 18.84 14.69 -20.38
N THR A 183 19.22 15.34 -19.29
CA THR A 183 18.40 16.37 -18.62
C THR A 183 19.05 17.74 -18.73
N THR A 184 18.28 18.77 -19.07
CA THR A 184 18.73 20.16 -18.97
C THR A 184 18.98 20.55 -17.51
N PRO A 185 19.87 21.52 -17.22
CA PRO A 185 20.17 21.96 -15.85
C PRO A 185 18.91 22.37 -15.08
N ALA A 186 18.00 23.11 -15.71
CA ALA A 186 16.74 23.55 -15.11
C ALA A 186 15.84 22.36 -14.72
N ARG A 187 15.70 21.36 -15.60
CA ARG A 187 14.89 20.17 -15.31
C ARG A 187 15.51 19.33 -14.20
N ARG A 188 16.84 19.22 -14.18
CA ARG A 188 17.57 18.52 -13.13
C ARG A 188 17.42 19.21 -11.77
N ALA A 189 17.47 20.54 -11.74
CA ALA A 189 17.19 21.32 -10.54
C ALA A 189 15.75 21.09 -10.03
N LEU A 190 14.77 21.09 -10.93
CA LEU A 190 13.37 20.78 -10.57
C LEU A 190 13.22 19.36 -10.00
N MET A 191 13.85 18.36 -10.62
CA MET A 191 13.84 16.98 -10.13
C MET A 191 14.42 16.86 -8.72
N TRP A 192 15.56 17.49 -8.45
CA TRP A 192 16.14 17.53 -7.11
C TRP A 192 15.29 18.30 -6.10
N ALA A 193 14.64 19.40 -6.52
CA ALA A 193 13.73 20.14 -5.66
C ALA A 193 12.53 19.26 -5.24
N VAL A 194 11.91 18.55 -6.19
CA VAL A 194 10.83 17.60 -5.91
C VAL A 194 11.31 16.45 -5.02
N PHE A 195 12.49 15.90 -5.30
CA PHE A 195 13.11 14.84 -4.48
C PHE A 195 13.29 15.29 -3.03
N CYS A 196 13.91 16.44 -2.80
CA CYS A 196 14.16 16.96 -1.46
C CYS A 196 12.86 17.32 -0.74
N LEU A 197 11.91 17.96 -1.44
CA LEU A 197 10.62 18.33 -0.86
C LEU A 197 9.83 17.10 -0.42
N MET A 198 9.65 16.12 -1.31
CA MET A 198 8.91 14.91 -1.00
C MET A 198 9.64 14.04 0.03
N GLY A 199 10.98 14.02 0.02
CA GLY A 199 11.77 13.37 1.06
C GLY A 199 11.55 14.01 2.43
N GLY A 200 11.50 15.35 2.50
CA GLY A 200 11.16 16.08 3.72
C GLY A 200 9.74 15.76 4.22
N VAL A 201 8.75 15.76 3.32
CA VAL A 201 7.37 15.37 3.65
C VAL A 201 7.29 13.94 4.18
N ALA A 202 7.98 13.00 3.54
CA ALA A 202 8.03 11.61 3.97
C ALA A 202 8.67 11.46 5.36
N LEU A 203 9.76 12.20 5.65
CA LEU A 203 10.38 12.20 6.97
C LEU A 203 9.43 12.73 8.05
N VAL A 204 8.79 13.88 7.81
CA VAL A 204 7.83 14.45 8.76
C VAL A 204 6.63 13.53 8.98
N ALA A 205 6.09 12.95 7.91
CA ALA A 205 4.97 12.00 7.99
C ALA A 205 5.36 10.71 8.72
N THR A 206 6.59 10.23 8.54
CA THR A 206 7.12 9.06 9.26
C THR A 206 7.19 9.34 10.76
N VAL A 207 7.80 10.47 11.16
CA VAL A 207 7.88 10.88 12.57
C VAL A 207 6.49 11.03 13.17
N GLY A 208 5.59 11.73 12.47
CA GLY A 208 4.21 11.90 12.91
C GLY A 208 3.46 10.59 13.08
N SER A 209 3.67 9.63 12.18
CA SER A 209 3.01 8.32 12.27
C SER A 209 3.56 7.50 13.43
N ILE A 210 4.88 7.54 13.69
CA ILE A 210 5.50 6.89 14.84
C ILE A 210 4.96 7.49 16.15
N GLU A 211 4.89 8.83 16.24
CA GLU A 211 4.33 9.53 17.39
C GLU A 211 2.87 9.08 17.64
N SER A 212 2.03 9.08 16.60
CA SER A 212 0.64 8.61 16.69
C SER A 212 0.54 7.14 17.13
N ILE A 213 1.41 6.26 16.65
CA ILE A 213 1.45 4.85 17.08
C ILE A 213 1.84 4.76 18.56
N VAL A 214 2.86 5.50 19.00
CA VAL A 214 3.34 5.48 20.39
C VAL A 214 2.28 6.02 21.34
N GLU A 215 1.60 7.11 20.99
CA GLU A 215 0.51 7.66 21.80
C GLU A 215 -0.66 6.68 21.90
N SER A 216 -1.07 6.08 20.79
CA SER A 216 -2.17 5.13 20.78
C SER A 216 -1.82 3.82 21.49
N ALA A 217 -0.55 3.39 21.44
CA ALA A 217 -0.07 2.21 22.13
C ALA A 217 -0.10 2.34 23.66
N LYS A 218 0.04 3.57 24.21
CA LYS A 218 -0.02 3.81 25.67
C LYS A 218 -1.41 3.55 26.25
N THR A 219 -2.46 3.75 25.46
CA THR A 219 -3.86 3.59 25.89
C THR A 219 -4.42 2.22 25.51
N PHE A 220 -3.69 1.45 24.72
CA PHE A 220 -4.14 0.15 24.25
C PHE A 220 -3.96 -0.95 25.29
N THR A 221 -5.05 -1.67 25.56
CA THR A 221 -5.02 -2.90 26.33
C THR A 221 -5.20 -4.09 25.39
N LEU A 222 -4.28 -5.05 25.46
CA LEU A 222 -4.31 -6.21 24.60
C LEU A 222 -5.47 -7.13 25.04
N PHE A 223 -6.46 -7.32 24.17
CA PHE A 223 -7.66 -8.15 24.41
C PHE A 223 -8.58 -7.63 25.53
N GLU A 224 -8.98 -6.36 25.47
CA GLU A 224 -10.07 -5.85 26.31
C GLU A 224 -11.35 -6.69 26.08
N LYS A 225 -11.99 -7.14 27.17
CA LYS A 225 -13.26 -7.88 27.05
C LYS A 225 -14.34 -6.93 26.51
N PRO A 226 -15.21 -7.41 25.60
CA PRO A 226 -16.24 -6.60 24.95
C PRO A 226 -17.24 -6.03 25.94
#